data_AF-W4L8M2-F1
#
_entry.id   AF-W4L8M2-F1
#
_cell.length_a   1.000
_cell.length_b   1.000
_cell.length_c   1.000
_cell.angle_alpha   90.00
_cell.angle_beta   90.00
_cell.angle_gamma   90.00
#
_symmetry.space_group_name_H-M   'P 1'
#
loop_
_entity.id
_entity.type
_entity.pdbx_description
1 polymer ?
#
loop_
_entity_poly.entity_id
_entity_poly.type
_entity_poly.pdbx_seq_one_letter_code
_entity_poly.pdbx_strand_id
1 'polypeptide(L)'
;MHLPCTFRVDNRNYIYTRCTVPIDREQSRMFYFYTTRPRAAWKRVRDILVFYVWRNWLQNYNFSGQDRRLVENQHYDTPEKLSGTDLFPLETRRLIVNYGRDFLRQRETSTEGATDIASKTTV
;
A
#
# COMPACT_ATOMS: atom_id res chain seq x y z
N MET A 1 -2.67 3.71 7.71
CA MET A 1 -2.66 3.18 6.32
C MET A 1 -4.10 3.08 5.84
N HIS A 2 -4.36 3.15 4.54
CA HIS A 2 -5.70 2.94 3.99
C HIS A 2 -5.67 1.81 2.96
N LEU A 3 -6.72 1.00 2.90
CA LEU A 3 -6.88 0.00 1.84
C LEU A 3 -7.03 0.72 0.47
N PRO A 4 -6.55 0.13 -0.64
CA PRO A 4 -5.96 -1.21 -0.75
C PRO A 4 -4.53 -1.33 -0.20
N CYS A 5 -3.65 -0.33 -0.38
CA CYS A 5 -2.31 -0.29 0.22
C CYS A 5 -1.71 1.13 0.16
N THR A 6 -2.49 2.13 0.59
CA THR A 6 -2.10 3.55 0.50
C THR A 6 -1.48 4.04 1.81
N PHE A 7 -0.24 4.52 1.72
CA PHE A 7 0.48 5.17 2.82
C PHE A 7 0.68 6.65 2.52
N ARG A 8 0.39 7.51 3.48
CA ARG A 8 0.37 8.95 3.30
C ARG A 8 1.08 9.63 4.46
N VAL A 9 1.98 10.56 4.13
CA VAL A 9 2.75 11.37 5.07
C VAL A 9 2.50 12.83 4.77
N ASP A 10 2.14 13.58 5.80
CA ASP A 10 2.01 15.03 5.73
C ASP A 10 3.37 15.68 5.99
N ASN A 11 3.92 16.37 4.98
CA ASN A 11 5.19 17.08 5.07
C ASN A 11 4.98 18.60 5.21
N ARG A 12 3.88 19.04 5.84
CA ARG A 12 3.48 20.44 6.11
C ARG A 12 3.13 21.26 4.87
N ASN A 13 4.00 21.27 3.86
CA ASN A 13 3.84 22.03 2.63
C ASN A 13 3.30 21.19 1.46
N TYR A 14 3.40 19.87 1.58
CA TYR A 14 2.93 18.92 0.58
C TYR A 14 2.56 17.61 1.28
N ILE A 15 1.68 16.85 0.64
CA ILE A 15 1.30 15.52 1.07
C ILE A 15 1.98 14.54 0.13
N TYR A 16 2.74 13.61 0.71
CA TYR A 16 3.35 12.52 -0.03
C TYR A 16 2.53 11.26 0.17
N THR A 17 2.04 10.69 -0.93
CA THR A 17 1.27 9.45 -0.89
C THR A 17 1.97 8.40 -1.74
N ARG A 18 2.06 7.18 -1.22
CA ARG A 18 2.57 6.02 -1.95
C ARG A 18 1.53 4.91 -1.96
N CYS A 19 1.44 4.20 -3.08
CA CYS A 19 0.59 3.04 -3.22
C CYS A 19 1.36 1.91 -3.91
N THR A 20 1.42 0.77 -3.24
CA THR A 20 2.00 -0.46 -3.80
C THR A 20 0.88 -1.26 -4.46
N VAL A 21 1.03 -1.52 -5.76
CA VAL A 21 0.06 -2.29 -6.55
C VAL A 21 0.73 -3.58 -7.00
N PRO A 22 0.16 -4.75 -6.71
CA PRO A 22 0.70 -6.02 -7.19
C PRO A 22 0.59 -6.09 -8.72
N ILE A 23 1.64 -6.54 -9.40
CA ILE A 23 1.62 -6.86 -10.83
C ILE A 23 1.42 -8.37 -10.96
N ASP A 24 2.25 -9.14 -10.26
CA ASP A 24 2.22 -10.59 -10.17
C ASP A 24 2.62 -11.04 -8.76
N ARG A 25 2.99 -12.33 -8.61
CA ARG A 25 3.36 -12.92 -7.31
C ARG A 25 4.67 -12.34 -6.75
N GLU A 26 5.62 -11.98 -7.61
CA GLU A 26 6.98 -11.58 -7.23
C GLU A 26 7.22 -10.08 -7.41
N GLN A 27 6.41 -9.42 -8.24
CA GLN A 27 6.59 -8.02 -8.59
C GLN A 27 5.42 -7.14 -8.16
N SER A 28 5.78 -5.96 -7.67
CA SER A 28 4.83 -4.88 -7.38
C SER A 28 5.32 -3.57 -7.99
N ARG A 29 4.36 -2.73 -8.39
CA ARG A 29 4.60 -1.36 -8.84
C ARG A 29 4.36 -0.40 -7.71
N MET A 30 5.34 0.45 -7.43
CA MET A 30 5.17 1.56 -6.50
C MET A 30 4.77 2.83 -7.25
N PHE A 31 3.62 3.40 -6.88
CA PHE A 31 3.17 4.70 -7.37
C PHE A 31 3.42 5.77 -6.31
N TYR A 32 3.99 6.90 -6.73
CA TYR A 32 4.26 8.04 -5.87
C TYR A 32 3.43 9.25 -6.30
N PHE A 33 2.76 9.87 -5.35
CA PHE A 33 1.95 11.07 -5.56
C PHE A 33 2.50 12.22 -4.73
N TYR A 34 2.92 13.28 -5.41
CA TYR A 34 3.32 14.53 -4.79
C TYR A 34 2.16 15.52 -4.88
N THR A 35 1.43 15.70 -3.78
CA THR A 35 0.23 16.52 -3.76
C THR A 35 0.52 17.86 -3.08
N THR A 36 0.29 18.97 -3.80
CA THR A 36 0.31 20.32 -3.26
C THR A 36 -1.04 21.00 -3.43
N ARG A 37 -1.30 22.06 -2.65
CA ARG A 37 -2.50 22.90 -2.77
C ARG A 37 -2.09 24.37 -3.02
N PRO A 38 -1.63 24.71 -4.22
CA PRO A 38 -1.19 26.07 -4.53
C PRO A 38 -2.39 27.02 -4.57
N ARG A 39 -2.31 28.15 -3.85
CA ARG A 39 -3.35 29.20 -3.83
C ARG A 39 -3.25 30.21 -4.98
N ALA A 40 -2.21 30.10 -5.82
CA ALA A 40 -1.95 31.00 -6.94
C ALA A 40 -1.23 30.27 -8.08
N ALA A 41 -1.41 30.74 -9.31
CA ALA A 41 -0.84 30.11 -10.50
C ALA A 41 0.69 30.06 -10.48
N TRP A 42 1.37 31.14 -10.06
CA TRP A 42 2.83 31.16 -9.97
C TRP A 42 3.37 30.15 -8.95
N LYS A 43 2.65 29.93 -7.83
CA LYS A 43 3.03 28.93 -6.82
C LYS A 43 2.93 27.53 -7.40
N ARG A 44 1.92 27.27 -8.24
CA ARG A 44 1.79 25.99 -8.95
C ARG A 44 2.99 25.73 -9.86
N VAL A 45 3.42 26.73 -10.64
CA VAL A 45 4.60 26.61 -11.51
C VAL A 45 5.85 26.34 -10.67
N ARG A 46 6.05 27.10 -9.57
CA ARG A 46 7.16 26.87 -8.64
C ARG A 46 7.14 25.45 -8.07
N ASP A 47 5.99 24.96 -7.62
CA ASP A 47 5.87 23.62 -7.03
C ASP A 47 6.20 22.52 -8.05
N ILE A 48 5.80 22.71 -9.32
CA ILE A 48 6.16 21.81 -10.44
C ILE A 48 7.68 21.82 -10.65
N LEU A 49 8.31 22.99 -10.72
CA LEU A 49 9.75 23.10 -10.91
C LEU A 49 10.53 22.46 -9.75
N VAL A 50 10.14 22.77 -8.51
CA VAL A 50 10.73 22.17 -7.31
C VAL A 50 10.54 20.65 -7.30
N PHE A 51 9.40 20.15 -7.80
CA PHE A 51 9.18 18.72 -7.91
C PHE A 51 10.20 18.08 -8.86
N TYR A 52 10.27 18.54 -10.11
CA TYR A 52 11.11 17.90 -11.12
C TYR A 52 12.61 18.08 -10.85
N VAL A 53 13.04 19.24 -10.36
CA VAL A 53 14.48 19.53 -10.13
C VAL A 53 14.99 18.88 -8.86
N TRP A 54 14.19 18.83 -7.80
CA TRP A 54 14.67 18.45 -6.47
C TRP A 54 13.88 17.32 -5.82
N ARG A 55 12.56 17.48 -5.62
CA ARG A 55 11.79 16.54 -4.77
C ARG A 55 11.68 15.16 -5.39
N ASN A 56 11.58 15.06 -6.71
CA ASN A 56 11.52 13.79 -7.40
C ASN A 56 12.82 13.00 -7.15
N TRP A 57 13.99 13.63 -7.36
CA TRP A 57 15.29 13.04 -7.04
C TRP A 57 15.40 12.63 -5.57
N LEU A 58 15.13 13.57 -4.65
CA LEU A 58 15.31 13.34 -3.23
C LEU A 58 14.42 12.20 -2.70
N GLN A 59 13.14 12.21 -3.05
CA GLN A 59 12.15 11.35 -2.40
C GLN A 59 11.89 10.04 -3.15
N ASN A 60 11.79 10.10 -4.48
CA ASN A 60 11.47 8.91 -5.28
C ASN A 60 12.73 8.10 -5.60
N TYR A 61 13.85 8.74 -5.92
CA TYR A 61 15.07 8.02 -6.30
C TYR A 61 15.99 7.76 -5.11
N ASN A 62 16.34 8.79 -4.34
CA ASN A 62 17.30 8.63 -3.25
C ASN A 62 16.67 7.92 -2.05
N PHE A 63 15.63 8.52 -1.45
CA PHE A 63 15.02 7.95 -0.25
C PHE A 63 14.32 6.60 -0.54
N SER A 64 13.40 6.56 -1.52
CA SER A 64 12.70 5.31 -1.81
C SER A 64 13.58 4.24 -2.47
N GLY A 65 14.71 4.62 -3.07
CA GLY A 65 15.70 3.67 -3.56
C GLY A 65 16.39 2.89 -2.44
N GLN A 66 16.51 3.47 -1.24
CA GLN A 66 17.00 2.77 -0.04
C GLN A 66 15.97 1.75 0.45
N ASP A 67 14.70 2.16 0.57
CA ASP A 67 13.59 1.26 0.92
C ASP A 67 13.54 0.06 -0.04
N ARG A 68 13.67 0.30 -1.36
CA ARG A 68 13.63 -0.76 -2.38
C ARG A 68 14.67 -1.85 -2.12
N ARG A 69 15.92 -1.46 -1.83
CA ARG A 69 17.01 -2.43 -1.56
C ARG A 69 16.71 -3.31 -0.35
N LEU A 70 16.00 -2.79 0.65
CA LEU A 70 15.63 -3.57 1.82
C LEU A 70 14.46 -4.52 1.50
N VAL A 71 13.44 -4.01 0.82
CA VAL A 71 12.22 -4.79 0.47
C VAL A 71 12.54 -5.94 -0.48
N GLU A 72 13.41 -5.73 -1.47
CA GLU A 72 13.80 -6.79 -2.41
C GLU A 72 14.56 -7.96 -1.75
N ASN A 73 15.21 -7.71 -0.62
CA ASN A 73 15.94 -8.73 0.13
C ASN A 73 15.10 -9.35 1.25
N GLN A 74 13.80 -9.06 1.32
CA GLN A 74 12.93 -9.59 2.35
C GLN A 74 12.45 -11.01 1.99
N HIS A 75 12.79 -11.97 2.85
CA HIS A 75 12.36 -13.36 2.73
C HIS A 75 11.01 -13.57 3.41
N TYR A 76 9.97 -13.87 2.63
CA TYR A 76 8.63 -14.20 3.13
C TYR A 76 8.40 -15.71 3.33
N ASP A 77 9.37 -16.54 2.93
CA ASP A 77 9.36 -18.00 2.95
C ASP A 77 9.97 -18.60 4.23
N THR A 78 10.66 -17.79 5.03
CA THR A 78 11.29 -18.22 6.29
C THR A 78 10.48 -17.77 7.52
N PRO A 79 10.56 -18.48 8.66
CA PRO A 79 9.85 -18.07 9.87
C PRO A 79 10.26 -16.67 10.35
N GLU A 80 9.30 -15.75 10.44
CA GLU A 80 9.52 -14.38 10.93
C GLU A 80 9.64 -14.32 12.46
N LYS A 81 10.52 -13.44 12.96
CA LYS A 81 10.63 -13.12 14.39
C LYS A 81 10.31 -11.65 14.61
N LEU A 82 9.13 -11.39 15.16
CA LEU A 82 8.62 -10.05 15.36
C LEU A 82 8.97 -9.51 16.75
N SER A 83 9.12 -8.19 16.83
CA SER A 83 9.41 -7.43 18.03
C SER A 83 8.28 -6.45 18.34
N GLY A 84 8.36 -5.75 19.48
CA GLY A 84 7.34 -4.78 19.89
C GLY A 84 7.12 -3.64 18.87
N THR A 85 8.13 -3.29 18.07
CA THR A 85 8.02 -2.26 17.02
C THR A 85 7.21 -2.72 15.81
N ASP A 86 7.01 -4.03 15.64
CA ASP A 86 6.29 -4.63 14.51
C ASP A 86 4.76 -4.65 14.70
N LEU A 87 4.26 -3.89 15.68
CA LEU A 87 2.82 -3.74 15.91
C LEU A 87 2.12 -3.16 14.66
N PHE A 88 2.72 -2.17 14.00
CA PHE A 88 2.13 -1.54 12.81
C PHE A 88 1.94 -2.52 11.63
N PRO A 89 2.94 -3.29 11.19
CA PRO A 89 2.73 -4.28 10.12
C PRO A 89 1.77 -5.39 10.55
N LEU A 90 1.73 -5.80 11.81
CA LEU A 90 0.77 -6.79 12.31
C LEU A 90 -0.68 -6.30 12.24
N GLU A 91 -0.94 -5.08 12.74
CA GLU A 91 -2.28 -4.47 12.65
C GLU A 91 -2.69 -4.21 11.19
N THR A 92 -1.72 -3.88 10.34
CA THR A 92 -1.95 -3.76 8.90
C THR A 92 -2.40 -5.09 8.28
N ARG A 93 -1.75 -6.20 8.62
CA ARG A 93 -2.16 -7.54 8.14
C ARG A 93 -3.57 -7.89 8.63
N ARG A 94 -3.90 -7.62 9.89
CA ARG A 94 -5.25 -7.81 10.45
C ARG A 94 -6.30 -6.98 9.70
N LEU A 95 -5.98 -5.72 9.40
CA LEU A 95 -6.85 -4.84 8.62
C LEU A 95 -7.12 -5.41 7.21
N ILE A 96 -6.08 -5.89 6.53
CA ILE A 96 -6.20 -6.46 5.17
C ILE A 96 -7.03 -7.73 5.18
N VAL A 97 -6.75 -8.68 6.08
CA VAL A 97 -7.46 -9.97 6.14
C VAL A 97 -8.94 -9.80 6.48
N ASN A 98 -9.27 -8.83 7.35
CA ASN A 98 -10.65 -8.65 7.82
C ASN A 98 -11.50 -7.75 6.92
N TYR A 99 -10.89 -6.75 6.27
CA TYR A 99 -11.63 -5.71 5.54
C TYR A 99 -11.21 -5.58 4.07
N GLY A 100 -10.25 -6.37 3.60
CA GLY A 100 -9.89 -6.45 2.19
C GLY A 100 -11.05 -7.00 1.38
N ARG A 101 -11.45 -6.25 0.34
CA ARG A 101 -12.64 -6.57 -0.47
C ARG A 101 -12.59 -7.98 -1.08
N ASP A 102 -11.42 -8.43 -1.50
CA ASP A 102 -11.25 -9.76 -2.09
C ASP A 102 -11.45 -10.88 -1.06
N PHE A 103 -10.98 -10.69 0.18
CA PHE A 103 -11.21 -11.62 1.28
C PHE A 103 -12.68 -11.67 1.69
N LEU A 104 -13.36 -10.52 1.72
CA LEU A 104 -14.79 -10.45 2.00
C LEU A 104 -15.59 -11.22 0.94
N ARG A 105 -15.31 -10.97 -0.35
CA ARG A 105 -15.94 -11.69 -1.45
C ARG A 105 -15.69 -13.20 -1.39
N GLN A 106 -14.46 -13.62 -1.06
CA GLN A 106 -14.13 -15.04 -0.96
C GLN A 106 -14.89 -15.72 0.18
N ARG A 107 -15.08 -15.03 1.32
CA ARG A 107 -15.90 -15.53 2.44
C ARG A 107 -17.36 -15.71 2.02
N GLU A 108 -17.96 -14.70 1.37
CA GLU A 108 -19.33 -14.77 0.85
C GLU A 108 -19.53 -15.97 -0.08
N THR A 109 -18.67 -16.14 -1.08
CA THR A 109 -18.76 -17.28 -2.02
C THR A 109 -18.57 -18.64 -1.34
N SER A 110 -17.74 -18.71 -0.29
CA SER A 110 -17.52 -19.95 0.46
C SER A 110 -18.75 -20.31 1.30
N THR A 111 -19.42 -19.31 1.87
CA THR A 111 -20.67 -19.49 2.62
C THR A 111 -21.82 -19.93 1.70
N GLU A 112 -21.99 -19.28 0.54
CA GLU A 112 -23.00 -19.67 -0.45
C GLU A 112 -22.79 -21.12 -0.94
N GLY A 113 -21.55 -21.49 -1.27
CA GLY A 113 -21.21 -22.86 -1.66
C GLY A 113 -21.48 -23.89 -0.57
N ALA A 114 -21.22 -23.56 0.70
CA ALA A 114 -21.53 -24.44 1.83
C ALA A 114 -23.05 -24.64 2.02
N THR A 115 -23.85 -23.59 1.85
CA THR A 115 -25.31 -23.68 1.93
C THR A 115 -25.93 -24.50 0.79
N ASP A 116 -25.39 -24.40 -0.43
CA ASP A 116 -25.89 -25.15 -1.59
C ASP A 116 -25.58 -26.66 -1.46
N ILE A 117 -24.39 -27.03 -0.96
CA ILE A 117 -24.04 -28.44 -0.67
C ILE A 117 -24.93 -29.02 0.44
N ALA A 118 -25.17 -28.27 1.51
CA ALA A 118 -26.06 -28.70 2.60
C ALA A 118 -27.50 -28.94 2.09
N SER A 119 -28.01 -28.08 1.21
CA SER A 119 -29.34 -28.26 0.61
C SER A 119 -29.46 -29.51 -0.26
N LYS A 120 -28.41 -29.85 -1.02
CA LYS A 120 -28.39 -31.03 -1.93
C LYS A 120 -28.20 -32.37 -1.20
N THR A 121 -27.65 -32.36 0.01
CA THR A 121 -27.40 -33.57 0.80
C THR A 121 -28.64 -34.02 1.61
N THR A 122 -29.68 -33.20 1.66
CA THR A 122 -30.88 -33.44 2.51
C THR A 122 -32.05 -34.09 1.72
N VAL A 123 -31.75 -34.86 0.66
CA VAL A 123 -32.73 -35.61 -0.15
C VAL A 123 -32.42 -37.11 -0.11
#